data_AF-A0A1C5Y832-F1
#
_entry.id   AF-A0A1C5Y832-F1
#
_cell.length_a   1.000
_cell.length_b   1.000
_cell.length_c   1.000
_cell.angle_alpha   90.00
_cell.angle_beta   90.00
_cell.angle_gamma   90.00
#
_symmetry.space_group_name_H-M   'P 1'
#
loop_
_entity.id
_entity.type
_entity.pdbx_description
1 polymer ?
#
loop_
_entity_poly.entity_id
_entity_poly.type
_entity_poly.pdbx_seq_one_letter_code
_entity_poly.pdbx_strand_id
1 'polypeptide(L)'
;MKCSEIKVVKKDGTKEEFNVQKVLAAVNKSANRAMINFSKAESKFICEFVEEKAEDLDEAEVPIAQMHNIVEGALERVNPVVAKSYRDYRNYKQDFVQMLDEVYKKSQSIMYIGDKENSNTDSALVSTKRSLIFNELNKSLYQKFFMTVEELQACRDGYIYIHDMSARRDTMNCCLFDVNEVLSGGFEMGNIWYNEPKTLDVAFDVIGDIVF
;
A
#
# COMPACT_ATOMS: atom_id res chain seq x y z
N MET A 1 -9.20 -17.39 35.35
CA MET A 1 -10.43 -16.55 35.43
C MET A 1 -11.44 -16.98 34.38
N LYS A 2 -12.75 -16.70 34.56
CA LYS A 2 -13.74 -16.97 33.49
C LYS A 2 -13.63 -15.92 32.39
N CYS A 3 -13.83 -16.30 31.12
CA CYS A 3 -13.84 -15.36 29.98
C CYS A 3 -14.74 -14.13 30.18
N SER A 4 -15.85 -14.25 30.92
CA SER A 4 -16.78 -13.15 31.23
C SER A 4 -16.18 -12.04 32.10
N GLU A 5 -15.04 -12.27 32.73
CA GLU A 5 -14.36 -11.31 33.62
C GLU A 5 -13.13 -10.68 32.96
N ILE A 6 -12.77 -11.12 31.75
CA ILE A 6 -11.60 -10.65 31.01
C ILE A 6 -11.95 -9.40 30.20
N LYS A 7 -11.11 -8.37 30.34
CA LYS A 7 -11.16 -7.16 29.51
C LYS A 7 -9.95 -7.12 28.57
N VAL A 8 -10.21 -6.88 27.29
CA VAL A 8 -9.18 -6.67 26.28
C VAL A 8 -8.81 -5.20 26.22
N VAL A 9 -7.54 -4.88 26.48
CA VAL A 9 -7.01 -3.51 26.41
C VAL A 9 -6.55 -3.21 24.99
N LYS A 10 -7.18 -2.23 24.33
CA LYS A 10 -6.84 -1.78 22.97
C LYS A 10 -5.58 -0.91 22.98
N LYS A 11 -5.06 -0.62 21.77
CA LYS A 11 -3.86 0.22 21.59
C LYS A 11 -4.01 1.65 22.11
N ASP A 12 -5.23 2.19 22.11
CA ASP A 12 -5.56 3.53 22.63
C ASP A 12 -5.87 3.54 24.14
N GLY A 13 -5.69 2.40 24.82
CA GLY A 13 -5.98 2.24 26.24
C GLY A 13 -7.45 1.98 26.57
N THR A 14 -8.35 1.95 25.58
CA THR A 14 -9.75 1.60 25.81
C THR A 14 -9.87 0.13 26.23
N LYS A 15 -10.76 -0.16 27.19
CA LYS A 15 -10.99 -1.50 27.72
C LYS A 15 -12.34 -2.01 27.23
N GLU A 16 -12.35 -3.20 26.66
CA GLU A 16 -13.54 -3.82 26.09
C GLU A 16 -13.70 -5.24 26.66
N GLU A 17 -14.94 -5.68 26.89
CA GLU A 17 -15.19 -7.06 27.32
C GLU A 17 -14.75 -8.06 26.25
N PHE A 18 -14.14 -9.17 26.69
CA PHE A 18 -13.78 -10.25 25.79
C PHE A 18 -15.03 -10.84 25.13
N ASN A 19 -14.99 -10.96 23.80
CA ASN A 19 -16.09 -11.50 23.02
C ASN A 19 -15.56 -12.39 21.89
N VAL A 20 -15.74 -13.70 22.04
CA VAL A 20 -15.28 -14.71 21.09
C VAL A 20 -15.90 -14.55 19.69
N GLN A 21 -17.12 -13.99 19.59
CA GLN A 21 -17.76 -13.75 18.29
C GLN A 21 -17.01 -12.70 17.47
N LYS A 22 -16.35 -11.73 18.12
CA LYS A 22 -15.49 -10.76 17.42
C LYS A 22 -14.23 -11.42 16.86
N VAL A 23 -13.68 -12.40 17.58
CA VAL A 23 -12.56 -13.22 17.12
C VAL A 23 -12.99 -14.01 15.88
N LEU A 24 -14.11 -14.73 15.96
CA LEU A 24 -14.66 -15.50 14.84
C LEU A 24 -14.91 -14.62 13.60
N ALA A 25 -15.48 -13.43 13.78
CA ALA A 25 -15.71 -12.49 12.68
C ALA A 25 -14.40 -12.01 12.03
N ALA A 26 -13.36 -11.73 12.81
CA ALA A 26 -12.05 -11.31 12.29
C ALA A 26 -11.32 -12.45 11.55
N VAL A 27 -11.43 -13.66 12.09
CA VAL A 27 -10.86 -14.88 11.53
C VAL A 27 -11.54 -15.24 10.21
N ASN A 28 -12.88 -15.21 10.14
CA ASN A 28 -13.63 -15.45 8.90
C ASN A 28 -13.35 -14.42 7.81
N LYS A 29 -13.15 -13.14 8.17
CA LYS A 29 -12.71 -12.12 7.19
C LYS A 29 -11.35 -12.46 6.58
N SER A 30 -10.44 -13.02 7.37
CA SER A 30 -9.11 -13.43 6.89
C SER A 30 -9.19 -14.70 6.05
N ALA A 31 -10.01 -15.66 6.45
CA ALA A 31 -10.27 -16.89 5.68
C ALA A 31 -10.86 -16.58 4.30
N ASN A 32 -11.86 -15.69 4.23
CA ASN A 32 -12.46 -15.26 2.97
C ASN A 32 -11.44 -14.65 2.00
N ARG A 33 -10.46 -13.88 2.52
CA ARG A 33 -9.37 -13.32 1.69
C ARG A 33 -8.42 -14.38 1.16
N ALA A 34 -8.24 -15.46 1.91
CA ALA A 34 -7.51 -16.64 1.48
C ALA A 34 -8.37 -17.62 0.66
N MET A 35 -9.61 -17.26 0.31
CA MET A 35 -10.58 -18.11 -0.39
C MET A 35 -10.87 -19.44 0.35
N ILE A 36 -10.83 -19.41 1.69
CA ILE A 36 -11.05 -20.56 2.56
C ILE A 36 -12.30 -20.31 3.41
N ASN A 37 -13.15 -21.34 3.53
CA ASN A 37 -14.27 -21.34 4.46
C ASN A 37 -14.01 -22.35 5.57
N PHE A 38 -14.12 -21.91 6.81
CA PHE A 38 -14.07 -22.85 7.94
C PHE A 38 -15.35 -23.67 8.01
N SER A 39 -15.19 -24.96 8.28
CA SER A 39 -16.28 -25.80 8.75
C SER A 39 -16.76 -25.35 10.13
N LYS A 40 -17.96 -25.83 10.51
CA LYS A 40 -18.49 -25.59 11.85
C LYS A 40 -17.58 -26.15 12.95
N ALA A 41 -16.91 -27.27 12.69
CA ALA A 41 -15.99 -27.91 13.64
C ALA A 41 -14.72 -27.06 13.84
N GLU A 42 -14.13 -26.57 12.75
CA GLU A 42 -12.95 -25.69 12.82
C GLU A 42 -13.27 -24.36 13.50
N SER A 43 -14.40 -23.76 13.15
CA SER A 43 -14.90 -22.53 13.80
C SER A 43 -15.06 -22.71 15.30
N LYS A 44 -15.64 -23.85 15.72
CA LYS A 44 -15.83 -24.20 17.12
C LYS A 44 -14.49 -24.40 17.84
N PHE A 45 -13.56 -25.13 17.23
CA PHE A 45 -12.22 -25.34 17.76
C PHE A 45 -11.48 -24.02 17.98
N ILE A 46 -11.56 -23.08 17.03
CA ILE A 46 -10.91 -21.77 17.15
C ILE A 46 -11.47 -21.01 18.36
N CYS A 47 -12.80 -21.01 18.55
CA CYS A 47 -13.42 -20.36 19.70
C CYS A 47 -12.98 -21.00 21.01
N GLU A 48 -13.10 -22.32 21.14
CA GLU A 48 -12.75 -23.06 22.35
C GLU A 48 -11.28 -22.88 22.71
N PHE A 49 -10.38 -22.94 21.73
CA PHE A 49 -8.95 -22.75 21.95
C PHE A 49 -8.62 -21.33 22.44
N VAL A 50 -9.27 -20.31 21.85
CA VAL A 50 -9.03 -18.91 22.23
C VAL A 50 -9.58 -18.63 23.63
N GLU A 51 -10.75 -19.18 23.96
CA GLU A 51 -11.34 -19.09 25.30
C GLU A 51 -10.44 -19.76 26.33
N GLU A 52 -10.09 -21.04 26.14
CA GLU A 52 -9.21 -21.79 27.04
C GLU A 52 -7.89 -21.04 27.30
N LYS A 53 -7.23 -20.58 26.23
CA LYS A 53 -5.96 -19.86 26.36
C LYS A 53 -6.11 -18.48 26.98
N ALA A 54 -7.25 -17.81 26.83
CA ALA A 54 -7.51 -16.55 27.50
C ALA A 54 -7.75 -16.76 29.00
N GLU A 55 -8.45 -17.83 29.39
CA GLU A 55 -8.66 -18.19 30.80
C GLU A 55 -7.36 -18.63 31.49
N ASP A 56 -6.49 -19.36 30.77
CA ASP A 56 -5.16 -19.81 31.21
C ASP A 56 -4.21 -18.67 31.54
N LEU A 57 -4.38 -17.48 30.94
CA LEU A 57 -3.57 -16.31 31.28
C LEU A 57 -3.79 -15.84 32.72
N ASP A 58 -4.97 -16.11 33.28
CA ASP A 58 -5.40 -15.69 34.62
C ASP A 58 -5.23 -14.17 34.89
N GLU A 59 -5.37 -13.37 33.83
CA GLU A 59 -5.29 -11.90 33.88
C GLU A 59 -6.67 -11.27 33.63
N ALA A 60 -7.04 -10.30 34.47
CA ALA A 60 -8.28 -9.53 34.28
C ALA A 60 -8.22 -8.58 33.07
N GLU A 61 -7.02 -8.16 32.68
CA GLU A 61 -6.79 -7.19 31.61
C GLU A 61 -5.74 -7.70 30.64
N VAL A 62 -6.17 -8.24 29.49
CA VAL A 62 -5.28 -8.81 28.48
C VAL A 62 -5.02 -7.79 27.38
N PRO A 63 -3.76 -7.42 27.09
CA PRO A 63 -3.43 -6.57 25.95
C PRO A 63 -3.88 -7.17 24.62
N ILE A 64 -4.42 -6.36 23.71
CA ILE A 64 -4.89 -6.81 22.39
C ILE A 64 -3.80 -7.55 21.59
N ALA A 65 -2.53 -7.20 21.78
CA ALA A 65 -1.40 -7.88 21.13
C ALA A 65 -1.29 -9.35 21.56
N GLN A 66 -1.51 -9.65 22.85
CA GLN A 66 -1.46 -11.00 23.38
C GLN A 66 -2.67 -11.81 22.92
N MET A 67 -3.85 -11.19 22.89
CA MET A 67 -5.05 -11.81 22.30
C MET A 67 -4.83 -12.19 20.82
N HIS A 68 -4.18 -11.33 20.03
CA HIS A 68 -3.82 -11.67 18.65
C HIS A 68 -2.88 -12.89 18.57
N ASN A 69 -1.89 -13.02 19.46
CA ASN A 69 -0.99 -14.18 19.49
C ASN A 69 -1.75 -15.49 19.77
N ILE A 70 -2.74 -15.45 20.67
CA ILE A 70 -3.60 -16.61 20.96
C ILE A 70 -4.39 -17.01 19.70
N VAL A 71 -5.00 -16.04 19.02
CA VAL A 71 -5.77 -16.28 17.80
C VAL A 71 -4.89 -16.81 16.67
N GLU A 72 -3.68 -16.26 16.50
CA GLU A 72 -2.70 -16.76 15.53
C GLU A 72 -2.32 -18.22 15.83
N GLY A 73 -2.10 -18.59 17.10
CA GLY A 73 -1.81 -19.96 17.50
C GLY A 73 -2.97 -20.94 17.24
N ALA A 74 -4.22 -20.49 17.40
CA ALA A 74 -5.40 -21.28 17.02
C ALA A 74 -5.43 -21.53 15.50
N LEU A 75 -5.20 -20.47 14.72
CA LEU A 75 -5.19 -20.52 13.26
C LEU A 75 -4.07 -21.39 12.70
N GLU A 76 -2.87 -21.34 13.28
CA GLU A 76 -1.73 -22.17 12.82
C GLU A 76 -2.04 -23.66 12.94
N ARG A 77 -2.83 -24.07 13.94
CA ARG A 77 -3.25 -25.46 14.13
C ARG A 77 -4.36 -25.90 13.17
N VAL A 78 -5.21 -24.97 12.75
CA VAL A 78 -6.35 -25.25 11.85
C VAL A 78 -5.94 -25.13 10.40
N ASN A 79 -5.41 -23.98 10.02
CA ASN A 79 -5.02 -23.67 8.67
C ASN A 79 -3.90 -22.61 8.64
N PRO A 80 -2.64 -23.02 8.40
CA PRO A 80 -1.49 -22.11 8.34
C PRO A 80 -1.63 -20.99 7.29
N VAL A 81 -2.38 -21.20 6.21
CA VAL A 81 -2.61 -20.19 5.18
C VAL A 81 -3.49 -19.06 5.73
N VAL A 82 -4.54 -19.40 6.48
CA VAL A 82 -5.39 -18.39 7.12
C VAL A 82 -4.65 -17.68 8.25
N ALA A 83 -3.81 -18.41 9.01
CA ALA A 83 -2.94 -17.82 10.03
C ALA A 83 -2.02 -16.74 9.44
N LYS A 84 -1.37 -17.06 8.32
CA LYS A 84 -0.56 -16.10 7.56
C LYS A 84 -1.39 -14.90 7.11
N SER A 85 -2.56 -15.12 6.49
CA SER A 85 -3.43 -14.01 6.05
C SER A 85 -3.88 -13.09 7.19
N TYR A 86 -4.19 -13.66 8.36
CA TYR A 86 -4.56 -12.90 9.55
C TYR A 86 -3.41 -12.03 10.06
N ARG A 87 -2.20 -12.61 10.15
CA ARG A 87 -0.96 -11.90 10.54
C ARG A 87 -0.61 -10.80 9.55
N ASP A 88 -0.62 -11.11 8.25
CA ASP A 88 -0.32 -10.17 7.18
C ASP A 88 -1.29 -8.99 7.21
N TYR A 89 -2.58 -9.20 7.46
CA TYR A 89 -3.54 -8.11 7.58
C TYR A 89 -3.33 -7.25 8.83
N ARG A 90 -2.98 -7.86 9.96
CA ARG A 90 -2.66 -7.14 11.19
C ARG A 90 -1.44 -6.23 10.98
N ASN A 91 -0.41 -6.77 10.33
CA ASN A 91 0.83 -6.06 10.04
C ASN A 91 0.65 -5.06 8.90
N TYR A 92 -0.26 -5.30 7.95
CA TYR A 92 -0.51 -4.44 6.80
C TYR A 92 -0.66 -2.96 7.18
N LYS A 93 -1.46 -2.66 8.23
CA LYS A 93 -1.63 -1.28 8.69
C LYS A 93 -0.34 -0.71 9.29
N GLN A 94 0.43 -1.53 10.00
CA GLN A 94 1.72 -1.09 10.58
C GLN A 94 2.74 -0.85 9.47
N ASP A 95 2.89 -1.78 8.54
CA ASP A 95 3.83 -1.69 7.42
C ASP A 95 3.45 -0.56 6.46
N PHE A 96 2.16 -0.26 6.30
CA PHE A 96 1.71 0.87 5.48
C PHE A 96 1.98 2.20 6.18
N VAL A 97 1.76 2.28 7.49
CA VAL A 97 2.12 3.46 8.30
C VAL A 97 3.63 3.69 8.29
N GLN A 98 4.44 2.63 8.42
CA GLN A 98 5.90 2.73 8.32
C GLN A 98 6.34 3.24 6.95
N MET A 99 5.78 2.70 5.87
CA MET A 99 6.07 3.18 4.51
C MET A 99 5.74 4.67 4.35
N LEU A 100 4.58 5.13 4.87
CA LEU A 100 4.24 6.55 4.82
C LEU A 100 5.16 7.43 5.67
N ASP A 101 5.64 6.93 6.81
CA ASP A 101 6.63 7.64 7.65
C ASP A 101 7.99 7.77 6.93
N GLU A 102 8.42 6.74 6.22
CA GLU A 102 9.63 6.76 5.38
C GLU A 102 9.49 7.77 4.22
N VAL A 103 8.37 7.73 3.49
CA VAL A 103 8.05 8.70 2.44
C VAL A 103 8.04 10.12 3.01
N TYR A 104 7.46 10.33 4.19
CA TYR A 104 7.45 11.62 4.86
C TYR A 104 8.87 12.10 5.17
N LYS A 105 9.72 11.25 5.77
CA LYS A 105 11.12 11.58 6.07
C LYS A 105 11.91 11.95 4.82
N LYS A 106 11.79 11.17 3.73
CA LYS A 106 12.46 11.48 2.46
C LYS A 106 11.90 12.77 1.85
N SER A 107 10.60 13.02 1.96
CA SER A 107 9.95 14.26 1.52
C SER A 107 10.49 15.49 2.26
N GLN A 108 10.72 15.40 3.57
CA GLN A 108 11.37 16.46 4.35
C GLN A 108 12.81 16.68 3.85
N SER A 109 13.58 15.61 3.60
CA SER A 109 14.92 15.72 3.03
C SER A 109 14.91 16.46 1.68
N ILE A 110 14.03 16.07 0.75
CA ILE A 110 13.84 16.75 -0.53
C ILE A 110 13.50 18.24 -0.34
N MET A 111 12.64 18.55 0.64
CA MET A 111 12.18 19.92 0.88
C MET A 111 13.28 20.85 1.38
N TYR A 112 14.10 20.39 2.31
CA TYR A 112 15.06 21.24 3.04
C TYR A 112 16.51 21.07 2.60
N ILE A 113 16.91 19.87 2.20
CA ILE A 113 18.28 19.53 1.79
C ILE A 113 18.39 19.52 0.26
N GLY A 114 17.30 19.19 -0.42
CA GLY A 114 17.27 18.98 -1.87
C GLY A 114 17.63 17.55 -2.23
N ASP A 115 17.38 17.21 -3.48
CA ASP A 115 17.76 15.93 -4.09
C ASP A 115 18.96 16.12 -5.02
N LYS A 116 19.90 15.18 -4.97
CA LYS A 116 21.13 15.17 -5.80
C LYS A 116 21.28 13.86 -6.58
N GLU A 117 20.29 12.98 -6.56
CA GLU A 117 20.36 11.69 -7.27
C GLU A 117 20.30 11.91 -8.79
N ASN A 118 19.58 12.94 -9.25
CA ASN A 118 19.48 13.29 -10.66
C ASN A 118 20.06 14.68 -10.96
N SER A 119 21.17 14.73 -11.70
CA SER A 119 21.84 15.98 -12.09
C SER A 119 21.00 16.87 -12.99
N ASN A 120 20.01 16.31 -13.70
CA ASN A 120 19.11 17.06 -14.58
C ASN A 120 17.92 17.67 -13.83
N THR A 121 17.77 17.37 -12.54
CA THR A 121 16.64 17.80 -11.72
C THR A 121 17.09 18.88 -10.75
N ASP A 122 16.73 20.14 -11.02
CA ASP A 122 17.02 21.24 -10.10
C ASP A 122 16.07 21.20 -8.90
N SER A 123 16.51 20.51 -7.85
CA SER A 123 15.77 20.36 -6.61
C SER A 123 15.70 21.63 -5.76
N ALA A 124 16.27 22.77 -6.20
CA ALA A 124 16.05 24.06 -5.58
C ALA A 124 14.67 24.65 -5.93
N LEU A 125 14.14 24.34 -7.12
CA LEU A 125 12.85 24.84 -7.60
C LEU A 125 11.67 24.20 -6.85
N VAL A 126 10.67 25.01 -6.51
CA VAL A 126 9.48 24.56 -5.78
C VAL A 126 8.66 23.54 -6.59
N SER A 127 8.53 23.75 -7.90
CA SER A 127 7.86 22.80 -8.81
C SER A 127 8.54 21.43 -8.78
N THR A 128 9.87 21.42 -8.90
CA THR A 128 10.67 20.19 -8.85
C THR A 128 10.51 19.44 -7.53
N LYS A 129 10.56 20.16 -6.40
CA LYS A 129 10.36 19.55 -5.07
C LYS A 129 9.01 18.85 -4.94
N ARG A 130 7.94 19.47 -5.46
CA ARG A 130 6.60 18.86 -5.46
C ARG A 130 6.59 17.56 -6.26
N SER A 131 7.16 17.57 -7.47
CA SER A 131 7.25 16.37 -8.31
C SER A 131 8.09 15.27 -7.68
N LEU A 132 9.23 15.62 -7.04
CA LEU A 132 10.09 14.64 -6.36
C LEU A 132 9.38 13.98 -5.16
N ILE A 133 8.64 14.74 -4.37
CA ILE A 133 7.83 14.20 -3.26
C ILE A 133 6.75 13.24 -3.79
N PHE A 134 6.06 13.64 -4.86
CA PHE A 134 5.07 12.79 -5.52
C PHE A 134 5.71 11.52 -6.09
N ASN A 135 6.89 11.62 -6.69
CA ASN A 135 7.62 10.47 -7.23
C ASN A 135 8.02 9.48 -6.14
N GLU A 136 8.47 9.97 -4.98
CA GLU A 136 8.85 9.11 -3.86
C GLU A 136 7.67 8.31 -3.31
N LEU A 137 6.50 8.95 -3.20
CA LEU A 137 5.27 8.26 -2.84
C LEU A 137 4.92 7.16 -3.86
N ASN A 138 4.90 7.49 -5.15
CA ASN A 138 4.54 6.52 -6.19
C ASN A 138 5.53 5.36 -6.30
N LYS A 139 6.83 5.62 -6.16
CA LYS A 139 7.87 4.60 -6.10
C LYS A 139 7.60 3.62 -4.95
N SER A 140 7.31 4.14 -3.75
CA SER A 140 7.01 3.33 -2.57
C SER A 140 5.74 2.50 -2.73
N LEU A 141 4.70 3.07 -3.34
CA LEU A 141 3.47 2.35 -3.66
C LEU A 141 3.70 1.26 -4.72
N TYR A 142 4.49 1.55 -5.77
CA TYR A 142 4.82 0.57 -6.80
C TYR A 142 5.55 -0.64 -6.19
N GLN A 143 6.58 -0.39 -5.39
CA GLN A 143 7.32 -1.43 -4.68
C GLN A 143 6.43 -2.27 -3.77
N LYS A 144 5.50 -1.65 -3.04
CA LYS A 144 4.67 -2.36 -2.07
C LYS A 144 3.56 -3.21 -2.70
N PHE A 145 2.98 -2.74 -3.80
CA PHE A 145 1.77 -3.34 -4.36
C PHE A 145 1.98 -4.11 -5.67
N PHE A 146 3.08 -3.86 -6.38
CA PHE A 146 3.31 -4.41 -7.72
C PHE A 146 4.58 -5.23 -7.84
N MET A 147 5.48 -5.15 -6.87
CA MET A 147 6.71 -5.93 -6.87
C MET A 147 6.61 -7.11 -5.90
N THR A 148 7.13 -8.24 -6.33
CA THR A 148 7.34 -9.43 -5.51
C THR A 148 8.55 -9.25 -4.60
N VAL A 149 8.67 -10.10 -3.57
CA VAL A 149 9.81 -10.08 -2.64
C VAL A 149 11.12 -10.35 -3.39
N GLU A 150 11.07 -11.26 -4.36
CA GLU A 150 12.19 -11.65 -5.21
C GLU A 150 12.66 -10.49 -6.10
N GLU A 151 11.72 -9.75 -6.73
CA GLU A 151 12.05 -8.57 -7.55
C GLU A 151 12.63 -7.44 -6.70
N LEU A 152 12.07 -7.20 -5.51
CA LEU A 152 12.60 -6.21 -4.56
C LEU A 152 14.02 -6.56 -4.14
N GLN A 153 14.28 -7.83 -3.84
CA GLN A 153 15.61 -8.29 -3.46
C GLN A 153 16.59 -8.17 -4.64
N ALA A 154 16.18 -8.58 -5.84
CA ALA A 154 17.00 -8.43 -7.04
C ALA A 154 17.34 -6.96 -7.36
N CYS A 155 16.43 -6.02 -7.09
CA CYS A 155 16.73 -4.58 -7.20
C CYS A 155 17.76 -4.12 -6.17
N ARG A 156 17.65 -4.58 -4.92
CA ARG A 156 18.58 -4.22 -3.83
C ARG A 156 19.98 -4.76 -4.07
N ASP A 157 20.07 -5.98 -4.59
CA ASP A 157 21.34 -6.64 -4.93
C ASP A 157 21.95 -6.13 -6.23
N GLY A 158 21.23 -5.27 -6.97
CA GLY A 158 21.70 -4.67 -8.22
C GLY A 158 21.60 -5.60 -9.44
N TYR A 159 20.88 -6.71 -9.35
CA TYR A 159 20.65 -7.61 -10.49
C TYR A 159 19.73 -7.00 -11.54
N ILE A 160 18.73 -6.24 -11.10
CA ILE A 160 17.77 -5.57 -11.98
C ILE A 160 17.55 -4.12 -11.54
N TYR A 161 17.16 -3.27 -12.49
CA TYR A 161 16.76 -1.90 -12.22
C TYR A 161 15.46 -1.60 -12.96
N ILE A 162 14.44 -1.16 -12.23
CA ILE A 162 13.15 -0.81 -12.83
C ILE A 162 13.16 0.67 -13.20
N HIS A 163 13.22 0.94 -14.50
CA HIS A 163 13.14 2.29 -15.05
C HIS A 163 11.78 2.94 -14.77
N ASP A 164 11.82 4.23 -14.46
CA ASP A 164 10.66 5.12 -14.31
C ASP A 164 9.60 4.60 -13.32
N MET A 165 10.07 3.91 -12.27
CA MET A 165 9.21 3.23 -11.29
C MET A 165 8.13 4.14 -10.69
N SER A 166 8.42 5.43 -10.50
CA SER A 166 7.47 6.41 -9.96
C SER A 166 6.35 6.79 -10.93
N ALA A 167 6.54 6.61 -12.24
CA ALA A 167 5.55 6.95 -13.27
C ALA A 167 4.89 5.70 -13.91
N ARG A 168 5.40 4.51 -13.61
CA ARG A 168 5.08 3.27 -14.34
C ARG A 168 3.63 2.79 -14.24
N ARG A 169 2.83 3.31 -13.30
CA ARG A 169 1.44 2.89 -13.12
C ARG A 169 0.49 3.46 -14.18
N ASP A 170 0.67 4.74 -14.51
CA ASP A 170 -0.40 5.52 -15.13
C ASP A 170 -0.01 6.03 -16.53
N THR A 171 1.13 5.59 -17.08
CA THR A 171 1.57 6.00 -18.41
C THR A 171 2.46 4.96 -19.10
N MET A 172 2.66 5.16 -20.40
CA MET A 172 3.69 4.50 -21.19
C MET A 172 5.03 5.26 -21.09
N ASN A 173 6.13 4.62 -21.46
CA ASN A 173 7.45 5.25 -21.40
C ASN A 173 7.64 6.29 -22.51
N CYS A 174 7.75 5.84 -23.75
CA CYS A 174 7.98 6.70 -24.90
C CYS A 174 7.05 6.31 -26.04
N CYS A 175 6.78 7.27 -26.92
CA CYS A 175 6.11 7.03 -28.20
C CYS A 175 6.76 7.89 -29.29
N LEU A 176 6.60 7.46 -30.53
CA LEU A 176 6.75 8.34 -31.68
C LEU A 176 5.38 8.93 -31.96
N PHE A 177 5.21 10.20 -31.63
CA PHE A 177 3.93 10.88 -31.73
C PHE A 177 3.71 11.36 -33.17
N ASP A 178 2.60 10.95 -33.80
CA ASP A 178 2.27 11.36 -35.17
C ASP A 178 1.64 12.76 -35.18
N VAL A 179 2.51 13.77 -35.23
CA VAL A 179 2.10 15.18 -35.29
C VAL A 179 1.25 15.46 -36.53
N ASN A 180 1.54 14.80 -37.66
CA ASN A 180 0.80 15.05 -38.89
C ASN A 180 -0.65 14.57 -38.77
N GLU A 181 -0.86 13.40 -38.18
CA GLU A 181 -2.21 12.87 -37.90
C GLU A 181 -2.99 13.79 -36.98
N VAL A 182 -2.37 14.27 -35.89
CA VAL A 182 -3.06 15.10 -34.88
C VAL A 182 -3.40 16.49 -35.39
N LEU A 183 -2.52 17.11 -36.18
CA LEU A 183 -2.78 18.45 -36.71
C LEU A 183 -3.81 18.42 -37.86
N SER A 184 -3.85 17.35 -38.65
CA SER A 184 -4.75 17.22 -39.81
C SER A 184 -6.22 17.14 -39.36
N GLY A 185 -7.06 18.07 -39.83
CA GLY A 185 -8.48 18.12 -39.42
C GLY A 185 -8.75 18.69 -38.03
N GLY A 186 -7.71 18.97 -37.24
CA GLY A 186 -7.83 19.47 -35.86
C GLY A 186 -8.06 18.37 -34.82
N PHE A 187 -7.94 18.74 -33.55
CA PHE A 187 -8.02 17.82 -32.41
C PHE A 187 -8.56 18.52 -31.16
N GLU A 188 -8.94 17.75 -30.14
CA GLU A 188 -9.36 18.27 -28.84
C GLU A 188 -8.25 18.09 -27.79
N MET A 189 -7.95 19.16 -27.05
CA MET A 189 -7.02 19.12 -25.93
C MET A 189 -7.52 20.01 -24.79
N GLY A 190 -7.58 19.46 -23.58
CA GLY A 190 -7.99 20.21 -22.39
C GLY A 190 -9.44 20.74 -22.45
N ASN A 191 -10.34 20.03 -23.13
CA ASN A 191 -11.71 20.45 -23.44
C ASN A 191 -11.81 21.65 -24.40
N ILE A 192 -10.78 21.91 -25.20
CA ILE A 192 -10.75 22.95 -26.23
C ILE A 192 -10.46 22.30 -27.58
N TRP A 193 -11.22 22.71 -28.60
CA TRP A 193 -10.99 22.27 -29.99
C TRP A 193 -9.93 23.14 -30.66
N TYR A 194 -8.85 22.50 -31.12
CA TYR A 194 -7.78 23.08 -31.93
C TYR A 194 -8.08 22.81 -33.40
N ASN A 195 -8.17 23.88 -34.20
CA ASN A 195 -8.34 23.72 -35.64
C ASN A 195 -7.01 23.38 -36.31
N GLU A 196 -7.08 22.72 -37.46
CA GLU A 196 -5.90 22.49 -38.31
C GLU A 196 -5.17 23.82 -38.62
N PRO A 197 -3.87 23.93 -38.27
CA PRO A 197 -3.09 25.14 -38.51
C PRO A 197 -3.07 25.54 -39.99
N LYS A 198 -3.22 26.84 -40.26
CA LYS A 198 -3.21 27.39 -41.64
C LYS A 198 -1.93 28.15 -41.99
N THR A 199 -1.04 28.34 -41.02
CA THR A 199 0.27 28.94 -41.21
C THR A 199 1.33 28.15 -40.45
N LEU A 200 2.58 28.29 -40.86
CA LEU A 200 3.71 27.61 -40.23
C LEU A 200 3.90 28.08 -38.77
N ASP A 201 3.74 29.38 -38.50
CA ASP A 201 3.87 29.93 -37.15
C ASP A 201 2.86 29.30 -36.19
N VAL A 202 1.59 29.20 -36.60
CA VAL A 202 0.54 28.56 -35.79
C VAL A 202 0.81 27.07 -35.61
N ALA A 203 1.35 26.39 -36.62
CA ALA A 203 1.74 24.99 -36.49
C ALA A 203 2.83 24.80 -35.42
N PHE A 204 3.83 25.69 -35.37
CA PHE A 204 4.87 25.63 -34.34
C PHE A 204 4.35 25.95 -32.94
N ASP A 205 3.45 26.92 -32.80
CA ASP A 205 2.81 27.23 -31.52
C ASP A 205 2.06 26.01 -30.97
N VAL A 206 1.22 25.39 -31.80
CA VAL A 206 0.43 24.21 -31.41
C VAL A 206 1.32 22.99 -31.12
N ILE A 207 2.42 22.80 -31.87
CA ILE A 207 3.40 21.74 -31.57
C ILE A 207 4.03 22.00 -30.20
N GLY A 208 4.31 23.26 -29.84
CA GLY A 208 4.78 23.64 -28.52
C GLY A 208 3.83 23.19 -27.42
N ASP A 209 2.53 23.43 -27.61
CA ASP A 209 1.47 23.07 -26.66
C ASP A 209 1.30 21.56 -26.45
N ILE A 210 1.53 20.74 -27.50
CA ILE A 210 1.35 19.28 -27.41
C ILE A 210 2.58 18.60 -26.78
N VAL A 211 3.78 19.18 -26.94
CA VAL A 211 5.04 18.57 -26.50
C VAL A 211 5.43 18.94 -25.06
N PHE A 212 5.09 20.15 -24.59
CA PHE A 212 5.53 20.70 -23.31
C PHE A 212 4.40 20.87 -22.28
#